data_AF-A0A9D1EU78-F1
#
_entry.id   AF-A0A9D1EU78-F1
#
_cell.length_a   1.000
_cell.length_b   1.000
_cell.length_c   1.000
_cell.angle_alpha   90.00
_cell.angle_beta   90.00
_cell.angle_gamma   90.00
#
_symmetry.space_group_name_H-M   'P 1'
#
loop_
_entity.id
_entity.type
_entity.pdbx_description
1 polymer ?
#
loop_
_entity_poly.entity_id
_entity_poly.type
_entity_poly.pdbx_seq_one_letter_code
_entity_poly.pdbx_strand_id
1 'polypeptide(L)'
;MVNSEIKAAHGNIVYIDKSAKHMYELNNRVRLIDASEFPLQNSAEFIGFVCGIISQDRDLEQVYLDSFLKVAKLEGCDVTSTLAELDSIGEKYNITFVISISLDEDDLPEYAKTKVIISL
;
A
#
# COMPACT_ATOMS: atom_id res chain seq x y z
N MET A 1 16.05 1.76 1.93
CA MET A 1 15.84 2.11 3.35
C MET A 1 14.73 1.27 4.02
N VAL A 2 14.31 0.15 3.43
CA VAL A 2 13.20 -0.69 3.94
C VAL A 2 13.63 -1.66 5.06
N ASN A 3 14.86 -2.18 5.02
CA ASN A 3 15.34 -3.19 5.98
C ASN A 3 15.50 -2.69 7.42
N SER A 4 15.60 -1.37 7.63
CA SER A 4 15.72 -0.78 8.98
C SER A 4 14.37 -0.64 9.67
N GLU A 5 13.30 -0.34 8.93
CA GLU A 5 11.94 -0.20 9.48
C GLU A 5 11.31 -1.56 9.82
N ILE A 6 11.65 -2.61 9.06
CA ILE A 6 11.17 -3.99 9.32
C ILE A 6 11.63 -4.54 10.67
N LYS A 7 12.74 -4.04 11.23
CA LYS A 7 13.20 -4.45 12.58
C LYS A 7 12.43 -3.79 13.72
N ALA A 8 11.72 -2.69 13.46
CA ALA A 8 10.92 -1.97 14.45
C ALA A 8 9.45 -2.42 14.47
N ALA A 9 8.95 -2.99 13.36
CA ALA A 9 7.64 -3.61 13.33
C ALA A 9 7.63 -4.88 14.19
N HIS A 10 6.70 -4.93 15.15
CA HIS A 10 6.49 -6.08 16.02
C HIS A 10 5.50 -7.07 15.40
N GLY A 11 4.68 -6.62 14.45
CA GLY A 11 3.63 -7.37 13.79
C GLY A 11 3.94 -7.80 12.35
N ASN A 12 2.89 -8.20 11.64
CA ASN A 12 2.94 -8.65 10.26
C ASN A 12 3.03 -7.46 9.30
N ILE A 13 3.74 -7.67 8.19
CA ILE A 13 3.86 -6.70 7.11
C ILE A 13 3.30 -7.34 5.85
N VAL A 14 2.42 -6.63 5.15
CA VAL A 14 1.89 -7.07 3.86
C VAL A 14 2.45 -6.19 2.76
N TYR A 15 2.89 -6.81 1.67
CA TYR A 15 3.33 -6.13 0.45
C TYR A 15 2.38 -6.49 -0.68
N ILE A 16 1.73 -5.49 -1.26
CA ILE A 16 0.79 -5.64 -2.37
C ILE A 16 1.42 -5.05 -3.62
N ASP A 17 1.56 -5.88 -4.66
CA ASP A 17 2.19 -5.51 -5.93
C ASP A 17 1.48 -6.21 -7.09
N LYS A 18 1.70 -5.73 -8.31
CA LYS A 18 1.34 -6.37 -9.57
C LYS A 18 2.45 -7.29 -10.11
N SER A 19 3.65 -7.29 -9.53
CA SER A 19 4.72 -8.20 -9.94
C SER A 19 5.61 -8.66 -8.80
N ALA A 20 5.87 -9.96 -8.68
CA ALA A 20 6.82 -10.48 -7.69
C ALA A 20 8.30 -10.11 -7.95
N LYS A 21 8.61 -9.13 -8.82
CA LYS A 21 9.99 -8.83 -9.28
C LYS A 21 10.83 -8.08 -8.25
N HIS A 22 10.23 -7.33 -7.33
CA HIS A 22 10.94 -6.55 -6.29
C HIS A 22 11.29 -7.38 -5.03
N MET A 23 11.21 -8.72 -5.12
CA MET A 23 11.34 -9.68 -4.02
C MET A 23 12.71 -9.73 -3.31
N TYR A 24 13.76 -9.11 -3.87
CA TYR A 24 15.11 -9.30 -3.35
C TYR A 24 15.39 -8.38 -2.16
N GLU A 25 15.32 -8.97 -0.96
CA GLU A 25 15.82 -8.53 0.37
C GLU A 25 14.78 -8.39 1.48
N LEU A 26 13.52 -8.80 1.29
CA LEU A 26 12.51 -8.67 2.34
C LEU A 26 12.56 -9.85 3.33
N ASN A 27 12.61 -9.49 4.62
CA ASN A 27 12.62 -10.39 5.78
C ASN A 27 11.43 -11.37 5.75
N ASN A 28 11.58 -12.57 6.33
CA ASN A 28 10.55 -13.63 6.39
C ASN A 28 9.21 -13.23 7.06
N ARG A 29 9.10 -11.99 7.56
CA ARG A 29 7.87 -11.42 8.15
C ARG A 29 6.98 -10.70 7.13
N VAL A 30 7.41 -10.61 5.87
CA VAL A 30 6.67 -9.91 4.82
C VAL A 30 5.84 -10.91 4.03
N ARG A 31 4.51 -10.72 4.03
CA ARG A 31 3.58 -11.48 3.21
C ARG A 31 3.35 -10.75 1.89
N LEU A 32 3.78 -11.37 0.79
CA LEU A 32 3.53 -10.88 -0.56
C LEU A 32 2.11 -11.24 -1.02
N ILE A 33 1.44 -10.29 -1.65
CA ILE A 33 0.16 -10.46 -2.32
C ILE A 33 0.31 -9.93 -3.75
N ASP A 34 0.15 -10.82 -4.72
CA ASP A 34 0.07 -10.44 -6.13
C ASP A 34 -1.36 -9.99 -6.44
N ALA A 35 -1.58 -8.68 -6.53
CA ALA A 35 -2.88 -8.09 -6.82
C ALA A 35 -3.37 -8.41 -8.24
N SER A 36 -2.49 -8.87 -9.16
CA SER A 36 -2.88 -9.24 -10.52
C SER A 36 -3.69 -10.55 -10.58
N GLU A 37 -3.62 -11.38 -9.54
CA GLU A 37 -4.42 -12.60 -9.41
C GLU A 37 -5.89 -12.30 -9.04
N PHE A 38 -6.18 -11.08 -8.61
CA PHE A 38 -7.51 -10.65 -8.18
C PHE A 38 -8.14 -9.74 -9.23
N PRO A 39 -9.44 -9.91 -9.55
CA PRO A 39 -10.10 -9.18 -10.63
C PRO A 39 -10.51 -7.75 -10.20
N LEU A 40 -9.59 -6.97 -9.60
CA LEU A 40 -9.84 -5.60 -9.16
C LEU A 40 -10.10 -4.66 -10.36
N GLN A 41 -11.25 -3.99 -10.38
CA GLN A 41 -11.69 -3.11 -11.48
C GLN A 41 -11.67 -1.62 -11.13
N ASN A 42 -11.72 -1.26 -9.85
CA ASN A 42 -11.83 0.13 -9.39
C ASN A 42 -11.24 0.30 -7.98
N SER A 43 -11.12 1.55 -7.55
CA SER A 43 -10.57 1.88 -6.24
C SER A 43 -11.42 1.39 -5.07
N ALA A 44 -12.76 1.34 -5.20
CA ALA A 44 -13.63 0.83 -4.14
C ALA A 44 -13.40 -0.67 -3.89
N GLU A 45 -13.22 -1.47 -4.96
CA GLU A 45 -12.83 -2.88 -4.85
C GLU A 45 -11.45 -3.04 -4.23
N PHE A 46 -10.50 -2.16 -4.57
CA PHE A 46 -9.18 -2.15 -3.96
C PHE A 46 -9.24 -1.84 -2.45
N ILE A 47 -10.02 -0.84 -2.03
CA ILE A 47 -10.24 -0.54 -0.61
C ILE A 47 -10.88 -1.75 0.10
N GLY A 48 -11.89 -2.37 -0.53
CA GLY A 48 -12.50 -3.60 -0.03
C GLY A 48 -11.49 -4.74 0.13
N PHE A 49 -10.57 -4.89 -0.82
CA PHE A 49 -9.49 -5.87 -0.78
C PHE A 49 -8.53 -5.62 0.40
N VAL A 50 -8.10 -4.38 0.60
CA VAL A 50 -7.26 -3.98 1.75
C VAL A 50 -7.99 -4.25 3.06
N CYS A 51 -9.26 -3.88 3.18
CA CYS A 51 -10.08 -4.20 4.36
C CYS A 51 -10.19 -5.71 4.61
N GLY A 52 -10.29 -6.50 3.54
CA GLY A 52 -10.28 -7.96 3.59
C GLY A 52 -8.99 -8.50 4.20
N ILE A 53 -7.84 -7.99 3.77
CA ILE A 53 -6.52 -8.37 4.32
C ILE A 53 -6.46 -8.04 5.82
N ILE A 54 -6.82 -6.81 6.20
CA ILE A 54 -6.84 -6.36 7.59
C ILE A 54 -7.77 -7.23 8.44
N SER A 55 -8.92 -7.65 7.89
CA SER A 55 -9.88 -8.48 8.64
C SER A 55 -9.34 -9.87 9.00
N GLN A 56 -8.37 -10.38 8.24
CA GLN A 56 -7.79 -11.70 8.44
C GLN A 56 -6.53 -11.66 9.33
N ASP A 57 -5.93 -10.49 9.53
CA ASP A 57 -4.64 -10.34 10.21
C ASP A 57 -4.72 -9.24 11.26
N ARG A 58 -4.95 -9.64 12.52
CA ARG A 58 -5.07 -8.72 13.66
C ARG A 58 -3.74 -8.12 14.10
N ASP A 59 -2.64 -8.74 13.73
CA ASP A 59 -1.29 -8.31 14.07
C ASP A 59 -0.65 -7.53 12.90
N LEU A 60 -1.43 -7.17 11.87
CA LEU A 60 -0.98 -6.37 10.74
C LEU A 60 -0.64 -4.96 11.20
N GLU A 61 0.61 -4.56 11.03
CA GLU A 61 1.07 -3.21 11.40
C GLU A 61 1.34 -2.33 10.18
N GLN A 62 1.79 -2.92 9.08
CA GLN A 62 2.21 -2.17 7.90
C GLN A 62 1.74 -2.82 6.60
N VAL A 63 1.28 -1.98 5.68
CA VAL A 63 0.92 -2.38 4.32
C VAL A 63 1.70 -1.53 3.33
N TYR A 64 2.54 -2.19 2.55
CA TYR A 64 3.26 -1.60 1.43
C TYR A 64 2.45 -1.80 0.16
N LEU A 65 2.16 -0.70 -0.54
CA LEU A 65 1.43 -0.69 -1.80
C LEU A 65 2.39 -0.22 -2.89
N ASP A 66 2.85 -1.16 -3.72
CA ASP A 66 3.65 -0.82 -4.88
C ASP A 66 2.80 -0.68 -6.14
N SER A 67 3.26 0.16 -7.06
CA SER A 67 2.52 0.48 -8.29
C SER A 67 1.06 0.86 -8.00
N PHE A 68 0.82 1.66 -6.94
CA PHE A 68 -0.51 1.91 -6.37
C PHE A 68 -1.57 2.26 -7.42
N LEU A 69 -1.24 3.15 -8.36
CA LEU A 69 -2.16 3.58 -9.42
C LEU A 69 -2.65 2.41 -10.28
N LYS A 70 -1.76 1.47 -10.60
CA LYS A 70 -2.07 0.28 -11.42
C LYS A 70 -2.90 -0.73 -10.65
N VAL A 71 -2.61 -0.88 -9.36
CA VAL A 71 -3.28 -1.85 -8.48
C VAL A 71 -4.68 -1.34 -8.11
N ALA A 72 -4.80 -0.08 -7.71
CA ALA A 72 -6.06 0.57 -7.34
C ALA A 72 -6.91 1.03 -8.53
N LYS A 73 -6.43 0.84 -9.77
CA LYS A 73 -7.10 1.27 -11.02
C LYS A 73 -7.37 2.77 -11.08
N LEU A 74 -6.37 3.55 -10.68
CA LEU A 74 -6.41 5.01 -10.61
C LEU A 74 -5.46 5.68 -11.62
N GLU A 75 -4.93 4.95 -12.60
CA GLU A 75 -4.11 5.55 -13.67
C GLU A 75 -4.93 6.63 -14.42
N GLY A 76 -4.46 7.88 -14.38
CA GLY A 76 -5.15 9.03 -14.99
C GLY A 76 -6.43 9.49 -14.28
N CYS A 77 -6.68 9.01 -13.06
CA CYS A 77 -7.82 9.38 -12.24
C CYS A 77 -7.37 10.18 -11.00
N ASP A 78 -8.32 10.84 -10.33
CA ASP A 78 -8.06 11.49 -9.04
C ASP A 78 -7.84 10.44 -7.95
N VAL A 79 -6.68 10.50 -7.29
CA VAL A 79 -6.28 9.59 -6.21
C VAL A 79 -6.72 10.08 -4.83
N THR A 80 -7.17 11.32 -4.73
CA THR A 80 -7.37 12.04 -3.47
C THR A 80 -8.31 11.29 -2.52
N SER A 81 -9.47 10.88 -3.02
CA SER A 81 -10.48 10.15 -2.24
C SER A 81 -9.95 8.81 -1.71
N THR A 82 -9.26 8.05 -2.55
CA THR A 82 -8.75 6.72 -2.20
C THR A 82 -7.64 6.82 -1.14
N LEU A 83 -6.77 7.82 -1.26
CA LEU A 83 -5.75 8.10 -0.25
C LEU A 83 -6.36 8.52 1.09
N ALA A 84 -7.41 9.35 1.08
CA ALA A 84 -8.11 9.75 2.31
C ALA A 84 -8.82 8.57 2.99
N GLU A 85 -9.38 7.64 2.21
CA GLU A 85 -9.95 6.39 2.74
C GLU A 85 -8.87 5.49 3.36
N LEU A 86 -7.73 5.31 2.69
CA LEU A 86 -6.59 4.56 3.26
C LEU A 86 -6.09 5.18 4.56
N ASP A 87 -6.02 6.50 4.63
CA ASP A 87 -5.60 7.22 5.84
C ASP A 87 -6.58 6.98 7.00
N SER A 88 -7.88 7.09 6.71
CA SER A 88 -8.94 6.82 7.69
C SER A 88 -8.90 5.37 8.20
N ILE A 89 -8.61 4.41 7.31
CA ILE A 89 -8.42 3.01 7.67
C ILE A 89 -7.15 2.85 8.52
N GLY A 90 -6.06 3.49 8.13
CA GLY A 90 -4.78 3.43 8.84
C GLY A 90 -4.89 3.92 10.27
N GLU A 91 -5.52 5.07 10.48
CA GLU A 91 -5.79 5.61 11.81
C GLU A 91 -6.71 4.72 12.63
N LYS A 92 -7.79 4.20 12.02
CA LYS A 92 -8.78 3.37 12.72
C LYS A 92 -8.22 2.04 13.21
N TYR A 93 -7.37 1.41 12.41
CA TYR A 93 -6.80 0.10 12.71
C TYR A 93 -5.35 0.16 13.21
N ASN A 94 -4.79 1.36 13.36
CA ASN A 94 -3.40 1.61 13.72
C ASN A 94 -2.41 0.90 12.77
N ILE A 95 -2.69 1.03 11.46
CA ILE A 95 -1.90 0.44 10.37
C ILE A 95 -1.21 1.55 9.61
N THR A 96 0.07 1.37 9.34
CA THR A 96 0.85 2.28 8.50
C THR A 96 0.78 1.85 7.05
N PHE A 97 0.25 2.70 6.19
CA PHE A 97 0.28 2.49 4.74
C PHE A 97 1.50 3.19 4.13
N VAL A 98 2.34 2.43 3.44
CA VAL A 98 3.47 2.95 2.67
C VAL A 98 3.13 2.79 1.20
N ILE A 99 2.93 3.90 0.51
CA ILE A 99 2.41 3.90 -0.86
C ILE A 99 3.51 4.37 -1.81
N SER A 100 3.78 3.58 -2.83
CA SER A 100 4.65 3.92 -3.96
C SER A 100 3.78 4.35 -5.14
N ILE A 101 3.93 5.60 -5.56
CA ILE A 101 3.16 6.22 -6.64
C ILE A 101 4.15 6.67 -7.72
N SER A 102 3.96 6.17 -8.95
CA SER A 102 4.71 6.59 -10.13
C SER A 102 4.11 7.86 -10.75
N LEU A 103 3.93 8.90 -9.93
CA LEU A 103 3.55 10.26 -10.37
C LEU A 103 4.62 11.23 -9.89
N ASP A 104 4.84 12.28 -10.66
CA ASP A 104 5.70 13.38 -10.24
C ASP A 104 5.16 14.00 -8.95
N GLU A 105 6.05 14.40 -8.03
CA GLU A 105 5.68 15.00 -6.75
C GLU A 105 4.74 16.20 -6.89
N ASP A 106 4.78 16.89 -8.03
CA ASP A 106 3.95 18.05 -8.34
C ASP A 106 2.46 17.70 -8.58
N ASP A 107 2.15 16.48 -9.02
CA ASP A 107 0.78 16.01 -9.26
C ASP A 107 0.14 15.36 -8.01
N LEU A 108 0.92 15.16 -6.96
CA LEU A 108 0.41 14.65 -5.69
C LEU A 108 -0.20 15.80 -4.86
N PRO A 109 -1.38 15.58 -4.24
CA PRO A 109 -1.92 16.58 -3.32
C PRO A 109 -0.96 16.79 -2.14
N GLU A 110 -0.84 18.02 -1.64
CA GLU A 110 0.18 18.40 -0.63
C GLU A 110 0.18 17.49 0.61
N TYR A 111 -0.99 16.97 1.02
CA TYR A 111 -1.11 16.08 2.17
C TYR A 111 -0.51 14.67 1.91
N ALA A 112 -0.48 14.22 0.65
CA ALA A 112 0.08 12.93 0.27
C ALA A 112 1.62 13.01 0.20
N LYS A 113 2.19 14.18 -0.13
CA LYS A 113 3.64 14.39 -0.21
C LYS A 113 4.37 14.10 1.11
N THR A 114 3.70 14.23 2.26
CA THR A 114 4.29 13.94 3.58
C THR A 114 4.24 12.44 3.95
N LYS A 115 3.41 11.65 3.28
CA LYS A 115 3.13 10.23 3.62
C LYS A 115 3.58 9.23 2.54
N VAL A 116 3.96 9.71 1.37
CA VAL A 116 4.39 8.89 0.22
C VAL A 116 5.92 8.84 0.19
N ILE A 117 6.49 7.63 0.14
CA ILE A 117 7.90 7.45 -0.19
C ILE A 117 7.98 7.39 -1.72
N ILE A 118 8.31 8.51 -2.36
CA ILE A 118 8.59 8.51 -3.81
C ILE A 118 9.83 7.65 -4.05
N SER A 119 9.65 6.54 -4.75
CA SER A 119 10.77 5.75 -5.29
C SER A 119 10.83 6.02 -6.79
N LEU A 120 11.85 6.79 -7.18
CA LEU A 120 12.26 7.02 -8.57
C LEU A 120 12.88 5.76 -9.19
#